data_AF-A0A3D1CEM0-F1
#
_entry.id   AF-A0A3D1CEM0-F1
#
_cell.length_a   1.000
_cell.length_b   1.000
_cell.length_c   1.000
_cell.angle_alpha   90.00
_cell.angle_beta   90.00
_cell.angle_gamma   90.00
#
_symmetry.space_group_name_H-M   'P 1'
#
loop_
_entity.id
_entity.type
_entity.pdbx_description
1 polymer ?
#
loop_
_entity_poly.entity_id
_entity_poly.type
_entity_poly.pdbx_seq_one_letter_code
_entity_poly.pdbx_strand_id
1 'polypeptide(L)'
;MAKLVKCRNCEYQVARTANNCVQCHTKNPGLTTTDHFINTLCFAALLLGLMLLYKISFNDQLIQIADVEAAGFEKQYQRQTLIENAEGGWVGQ
;
A
#
# COMPACT_ATOMS: atom_id res chain seq x y z
N MET A 1 -20.64 20.32 -4.12
CA MET A 1 -22.07 20.21 -4.52
C MET A 1 -22.13 19.43 -5.82
N ALA A 2 -22.80 18.27 -5.84
CA ALA A 2 -22.93 17.47 -7.06
C ALA A 2 -23.86 18.17 -8.07
N LYS A 3 -23.41 18.38 -9.30
CA LYS A 3 -24.25 18.97 -10.37
C LYS A 3 -25.28 17.93 -10.82
N LEU A 4 -26.57 18.26 -10.69
CA LEU A 4 -27.68 17.44 -11.17
C LEU A 4 -28.04 17.82 -12.61
N VAL A 5 -28.47 16.83 -13.41
CA VAL A 5 -28.94 16.99 -14.79
C VAL A 5 -30.28 16.28 -14.96
N LYS A 6 -31.16 16.79 -15.83
CA LYS A 6 -32.43 16.13 -16.14
C LYS A 6 -32.23 15.04 -17.19
N CYS A 7 -32.80 13.87 -16.95
CA CYS A 7 -32.87 12.80 -17.95
C CYS A 7 -33.76 13.23 -19.11
N ARG A 8 -33.30 13.08 -20.36
CA ARG A 8 -34.08 13.48 -21.54
C ARG A 8 -35.33 12.62 -21.77
N ASN A 9 -35.34 11.39 -21.26
CA ASN A 9 -36.40 10.42 -21.55
C ASN A 9 -37.54 10.45 -20.52
N CYS A 10 -37.20 10.63 -19.24
CA CYS A 10 -38.17 10.61 -18.14
C CYS A 10 -38.15 11.87 -17.27
N GLU A 11 -37.41 12.92 -17.68
CA GLU A 11 -37.27 14.24 -17.03
C GLU A 11 -36.77 14.24 -15.57
N TYR A 12 -36.50 13.07 -15.02
CA TYR A 12 -36.02 12.88 -13.66
C TYR A 12 -34.62 13.49 -13.46
N GLN A 13 -34.40 14.12 -12.30
CA GLN A 13 -33.10 14.71 -11.97
C GLN A 13 -32.14 13.62 -11.48
N VAL A 14 -31.00 13.52 -12.13
CA VAL A 14 -29.95 12.53 -11.81
C VAL A 14 -28.60 13.23 -11.67
N ALA A 15 -27.69 12.63 -10.92
CA ALA A 15 -26.31 13.12 -10.85
C ALA A 15 -25.67 13.10 -12.26
N ARG A 16 -24.93 14.15 -12.63
CA ARG A 16 -24.25 14.22 -13.93
C ARG A 16 -23.31 13.04 -14.17
N THR A 17 -22.76 12.47 -13.11
CA THR A 17 -21.86 11.31 -13.12
C THR A 17 -22.56 9.95 -13.14
N ALA A 18 -23.90 9.92 -13.08
CA ALA A 18 -24.64 8.65 -13.11
C ALA A 18 -24.55 8.01 -14.50
N ASN A 19 -24.20 6.71 -14.55
CA ASN A 19 -24.14 5.93 -15.79
C ASN A 19 -25.52 5.81 -16.45
N ASN A 20 -26.56 5.57 -15.66
CA ASN A 20 -27.94 5.36 -16.10
C ASN A 20 -28.88 6.22 -15.26
N CYS A 21 -30.03 6.57 -15.83
CA CYS A 21 -31.09 7.20 -15.07
C CYS A 21 -31.67 6.23 -14.04
N VAL A 22 -31.83 6.65 -12.78
CA VAL A 22 -32.39 5.78 -11.72
C VAL A 22 -33.85 5.39 -11.97
N GLN A 23 -34.61 6.27 -12.63
CA GLN A 23 -36.04 6.07 -12.83
C GLN A 23 -36.37 5.25 -14.08
N CYS A 24 -35.68 5.49 -15.19
CA CYS A 24 -35.99 4.89 -16.49
C CYS A 24 -34.84 4.05 -17.07
N HIS A 25 -33.76 3.85 -16.31
CA HIS A 25 -32.56 3.08 -16.69
C HIS A 25 -31.90 3.47 -18.02
N THR A 26 -32.32 4.58 -18.63
CA THR A 26 -31.75 5.10 -19.87
C THR A 26 -30.30 5.53 -19.64
N LYS A 27 -29.40 5.10 -20.52
CA LYS A 27 -27.96 5.39 -20.45
C LYS A 27 -27.70 6.89 -20.60
N ASN A 28 -26.78 7.42 -19.80
CA ASN A 28 -26.38 8.81 -19.87
C ASN A 28 -25.48 9.04 -21.10
N PRO A 29 -25.92 9.82 -22.10
CA PRO A 29 -25.16 10.03 -23.34
C PRO A 29 -23.95 10.96 -23.15
N GLY A 30 -23.91 11.71 -22.05
CA GLY A 30 -22.84 12.67 -21.74
C GLY A 30 -21.69 12.07 -20.93
N LEU A 31 -21.79 10.81 -20.49
CA LEU A 31 -20.71 10.12 -19.81
C LEU A 31 -19.83 9.44 -20.87
N THR A 32 -18.72 10.08 -21.20
CA THR A 32 -17.75 9.51 -22.14
C THR A 32 -16.96 8.40 -21.46
N THR A 33 -16.59 7.37 -22.22
CA THR A 33 -15.74 6.25 -21.77
C THR A 33 -14.42 6.70 -21.15
N THR A 34 -14.00 7.94 -21.41
CA THR A 34 -12.83 8.60 -20.85
C THR A 34 -12.89 8.76 -19.33
N ASP A 35 -14.06 9.02 -18.74
CA ASP A 35 -14.20 9.14 -17.28
C ASP A 35 -13.97 7.79 -16.58
N HIS A 36 -14.46 6.70 -17.19
CA HIS A 36 -14.20 5.33 -16.71
C HIS A 36 -12.73 4.96 -16.87
N PHE A 37 -12.10 5.37 -17.97
CA PHE A 37 -10.68 5.12 -18.21
C PHE A 37 -9.78 5.84 -17.20
N ILE A 38 -10.08 7.11 -16.89
CA ILE A 38 -9.35 7.90 -15.88
C ILE A 38 -9.50 7.26 -14.49
N ASN A 39 -10.73 6.90 -14.09
CA ASN A 39 -10.94 6.22 -12.82
C ASN A 39 -10.18 4.90 -12.75
N THR A 40 -10.18 4.10 -13.82
CA THR A 40 -9.46 2.82 -13.88
C THR A 40 -7.96 3.02 -13.73
N LEU A 41 -7.38 4.02 -14.42
CA LEU A 41 -5.96 4.37 -14.28
C LEU A 41 -5.63 4.84 -12.86
N CYS A 42 -6.49 5.65 -12.23
CA CYS A 42 -6.30 6.07 -10.84
C CYS A 42 -6.32 4.89 -9.87
N PHE A 43 -7.26 3.94 -10.02
CA PHE A 43 -7.29 2.73 -9.19
C PHE A 43 -6.05 1.85 -9.40
N ALA A 44 -5.60 1.69 -10.64
CA ALA A 44 -4.38 0.94 -10.95
C ALA A 44 -3.13 1.59 -10.32
N ALA A 45 -3.01 2.92 -10.40
CA ALA A 45 -1.90 3.66 -9.80
C ALA A 45 -1.91 3.54 -8.26
N LEU A 46 -3.09 3.61 -7.63
CA LEU A 46 -3.23 3.41 -6.18
C LEU A 46 -2.81 2.00 -5.76
N LEU A 47 -3.24 0.97 -6.49
CA LEU A 47 -2.86 -0.41 -6.20
C LEU A 47 -1.36 -0.64 -6.33
N LEU A 48 -0.74 -0.10 -7.38
CA LEU A 48 0.72 -0.16 -7.56
C LEU A 48 1.45 0.58 -6.43
N GLY A 49 0.97 1.76 -6.02
CA GLY A 49 1.52 2.50 -4.90
C GLY A 49 1.45 1.72 -3.59
N LEU A 50 0.31 1.09 -3.30
CA LEU A 50 0.15 0.21 -2.13
C LEU A 50 1.11 -0.98 -2.18
N MET A 51 1.22 -1.68 -3.31
CA MET A 51 2.16 -2.80 -3.46
C MET A 51 3.62 -2.37 -3.23
N LEU A 52 4.01 -1.19 -3.75
CA LEU A 52 5.35 -0.64 -3.55
C LEU A 52 5.60 -0.29 -2.08
N LEU A 53 4.65 0.35 -1.40
CA LEU A 53 4.74 0.64 0.03
C LEU A 53 4.86 -0.64 0.87
N TYR A 54 4.06 -1.66 0.55
CA TYR A 54 4.18 -2.98 1.18
C TYR A 54 5.55 -3.60 0.95
N LYS A 55 6.10 -3.51 -0.27
CA LYS A 55 7.44 -4.02 -0.58
C LYS A 55 8.53 -3.29 0.20
N ILE A 56 8.43 -1.95 0.31
CA ILE A 56 9.35 -1.13 1.11
C ILE A 56 9.28 -1.55 2.59
N SER A 57 8.08 -1.66 3.15
CA SER A 57 7.88 -2.10 4.54
C SER A 57 8.45 -3.50 4.80
N PHE A 58 8.32 -4.43 3.84
CA PHE A 58 8.87 -5.78 3.98
C PHE A 58 10.41 -5.77 3.90
N ASN A 59 10.98 -4.90 3.07
CA ASN A 59 12.42 -4.74 2.95
C ASN A 59 13.02 -4.14 4.22
N ASP A 60 12.37 -3.12 4.80
CA ASP A 60 12.80 -2.54 6.09
C ASP A 60 12.74 -3.55 7.23
N GLN A 61 11.70 -4.40 7.26
CA GLN A 61 11.60 -5.49 8.23
C GLN A 61 12.72 -6.53 8.06
N LEU A 62 13.07 -6.89 6.82
CA LEU A 62 14.19 -7.79 6.53
C LEU A 62 15.54 -7.20 6.97
N ILE A 63 15.77 -5.90 6.75
CA ILE A 63 16.97 -5.20 7.21
C ILE A 63 17.04 -5.22 8.74
N GLN A 64 15.94 -4.91 9.43
CA GLN A 64 15.91 -4.95 10.89
C GLN A 64 16.19 -6.36 11.46
N ILE A 65 15.67 -7.41 10.83
CA ILE A 65 15.96 -8.80 11.26
C ILE A 65 17.44 -9.13 11.07
N ALA A 66 18.02 -8.76 9.92
CA ALA A 66 19.45 -8.97 9.66
C ALA A 66 20.35 -8.23 10.65
N ASP A 67 20.01 -6.98 11.00
CA ASP A 67 20.75 -6.19 11.99
C ASP A 67 20.65 -6.80 13.40
N VAL A 68 19.49 -7.33 13.78
CA VAL A 68 19.29 -8.02 15.07
C VAL A 68 20.07 -9.33 15.12
N GLU A 69 20.09 -10.12 14.04
CA GLU A 69 20.89 -11.34 13.96
C GLU A 69 22.39 -11.06 14.04
N ALA A 70 22.88 -10.04 13.33
CA ALA A 70 24.29 -9.64 13.40
C ALA A 70 24.70 -9.19 14.82
N ALA A 71 23.87 -8.38 15.48
CA ALA A 71 24.10 -7.97 16.87
C ALA A 71 24.01 -9.15 17.86
N GLY A 72 23.17 -10.15 17.56
CA GLY A 72 23.07 -11.39 18.33
C GLY A 72 24.34 -12.25 18.21
N PHE A 73 24.88 -12.38 16.99
CA PHE A 73 26.14 -13.07 16.72
C PHE A 73 27.32 -12.42 17.44
N GLU A 74 27.42 -11.10 17.41
CA GLU A 74 28.51 -10.37 18.05
C GLU A 74 28.51 -10.53 19.58
N LYS A 75 27.32 -10.53 20.20
CA LYS A 75 27.15 -10.82 21.64
C LYS A 75 27.48 -12.26 21.99
N GLN A 76 27.09 -13.23 21.17
CA GLN A 76 27.45 -14.64 21.39
C GLN A 76 28.96 -14.85 21.28
N TYR A 77 29.60 -14.23 20.28
CA TYR A 77 31.05 -14.29 20.09
C TYR A 77 31.79 -13.69 21.29
N GLN A 78 31.44 -12.46 21.71
CA GLN A 78 32.04 -11.86 22.92
C GLN A 78 31.87 -12.74 24.15
N ARG A 79 30.70 -13.38 24.32
CA ARG A 79 30.45 -14.26 25.45
C ARG A 79 31.29 -15.54 25.39
N GLN A 80 31.48 -16.13 24.21
CA GLN A 80 32.39 -17.27 24.03
C GLN A 80 33.83 -16.88 24.33
N THR A 81 34.32 -15.77 23.82
CA THR A 81 35.68 -15.30 24.09
C THR A 81 35.91 -15.02 25.58
N LEU A 82 34.91 -14.46 26.27
CA LEU A 82 34.97 -14.26 27.74
C LEU A 82 35.01 -15.57 28.51
N ILE A 83 34.25 -16.59 28.08
CA ILE A 83 34.27 -17.93 28.69
C ILE A 83 35.63 -18.60 28.44
N GLU A 84 36.14 -18.58 27.21
CA GLU A 84 37.45 -19.14 26.88
C GLU A 84 38.59 -18.45 27.64
N ASN A 85 38.54 -17.12 27.78
CA ASN A 85 39.52 -16.37 28.58
C ASN A 85 39.42 -16.70 30.08
N ALA A 86 38.20 -16.91 30.60
CA ALA A 86 37.97 -17.32 31.98
C ALA A 86 38.45 -18.76 32.24
N GLU A 87 38.25 -19.68 31.30
CA GLU A 87 38.73 -21.07 31.38
C GLU A 87 40.26 -21.16 31.23
N GLY A 88 40.86 -20.28 30.43
CA GLY A 88 42.31 -20.15 30.27
C GLY A 88 43.02 -19.47 31.45
N GLY A 89 42.29 -18.97 32.45
CA GLY A 89 42.85 -18.31 33.64
C GLY A 89 43.36 -16.89 33.41
N TRP A 90 43.06 -16.27 32.26
CA TRP A 90 43.46 -14.90 31.95
C TRP A 90 42.27 -13.97 32.17
N VAL A 91 42.17 -13.44 33.39
CA VAL A 91 41.36 -12.25 33.66
C VAL A 91 42.24 -11.04 33.36
N GLY A 92 41.77 -10.14 32.50
CA GLY A 92 42.55 -9.03 31.95
C GLY A 92 43.26 -8.17 33.00
N GLN A 93 44.33 -7.48 32.55
CA GLN A 93 44.93 -6.36 33.28
C GLN A 93 43.93 -5.21 33.46
#